data_AF-A0A2V9YIX1-F1
#
_entry.id   AF-A0A2V9YIX1-F1
#
_cell.length_a   1.000
_cell.length_b   1.000
_cell.length_c   1.000
_cell.angle_alpha   90.00
_cell.angle_beta   90.00
_cell.angle_gamma   90.00
#
_symmetry.space_group_name_H-M   'P 1'
#
loop_
_entity.id
_entity.type
_entity.pdbx_description
1 polymer ?
#
loop_
_entity_poly.entity_id
_entity_poly.type
_entity_poly.pdbx_seq_one_letter_code
_entity_poly.pdbx_strand_id
1 'polypeptide(L)'
;MRRTHCCEWAIVCTVIFSGVAASAQDTCERLSGAKVPNTTITLAQTIAAGTFNGPPAPFSGVDVTQLYKSLPAFCRVVAEAKPTSDSDIKLEVWLPASGWNGKLQGIGNGGFAGLIDAMQLAISVKSGYAATATDAGHTG
;
A
#
# COMPACT_ATOMS: atom_id res chain seq x y z
N MET A 1 1.98 -68.40 24.38
CA MET A 1 1.54 -68.69 23.00
C MET A 1 0.18 -68.03 22.75
N ARG A 2 0.04 -67.32 21.61
CA ARG A 2 -1.19 -66.82 20.92
C ARG A 2 -2.10 -65.85 21.71
N ARG A 3 -2.06 -64.54 21.41
CA ARG A 3 -2.79 -63.77 20.35
C ARG A 3 -4.31 -63.78 20.56
N THR A 4 -4.93 -62.61 20.74
CA THR A 4 -5.72 -61.93 19.69
C THR A 4 -6.25 -60.56 20.12
N HIS A 5 -6.25 -59.65 19.15
CA HIS A 5 -6.64 -58.24 19.17
C HIS A 5 -8.15 -58.07 19.35
N CYS A 6 -8.57 -57.01 20.04
CA CYS A 6 -9.91 -56.44 19.87
C CYS A 6 -9.77 -54.95 19.54
N CYS A 7 -10.63 -54.52 18.60
CA CYS A 7 -10.93 -53.16 18.15
C CYS A 7 -10.75 -52.12 19.26
N GLU A 8 -10.31 -50.90 18.99
CA GLU A 8 -11.12 -49.89 18.30
C GLU A 8 -10.22 -48.79 17.71
N TRP A 9 -10.23 -48.67 16.39
CA TRP A 9 -9.70 -47.48 15.70
C TRP A 9 -10.86 -46.49 15.55
N ALA A 10 -11.00 -45.59 16.52
CA ALA A 10 -11.84 -44.41 16.35
C ALA A 10 -11.09 -43.40 15.46
N ILE A 11 -11.35 -43.45 14.15
CA ILE A 11 -10.90 -42.43 13.21
C ILE A 11 -11.74 -41.18 13.47
N VAL A 12 -11.20 -40.26 14.27
CA VAL A 12 -11.73 -38.89 14.40
C VAL A 12 -11.34 -38.14 13.12
N CYS A 13 -12.30 -37.99 12.21
CA CYS A 13 -12.13 -37.19 11.00
C CYS A 13 -12.31 -35.71 11.37
N THR A 14 -11.21 -35.06 11.81
CA THR A 14 -11.19 -33.62 12.05
C THR A 14 -11.33 -32.90 10.71
N VAL A 15 -12.52 -32.35 10.44
CA VAL A 15 -12.75 -31.47 9.29
C VAL A 15 -11.95 -30.18 9.54
N ILE A 16 -10.80 -30.05 8.88
CA ILE A 16 -10.05 -28.81 8.84
C ILE A 16 -10.86 -27.84 7.98
N PHE A 17 -11.60 -26.95 8.64
CA PHE A 17 -12.25 -25.84 7.97
C PHE A 17 -11.15 -24.88 7.49
N SER A 18 -10.69 -25.05 6.25
CA SER A 18 -9.85 -24.06 5.58
C SER A 18 -10.69 -22.81 5.30
N GLY A 19 -10.78 -21.93 6.29
CA GLY A 19 -11.29 -20.59 6.09
C GLY A 19 -10.38 -19.85 5.11
N VAL A 20 -10.88 -19.58 3.90
CA VAL A 20 -10.20 -18.72 2.94
C VAL A 20 -10.33 -17.29 3.46
N ALA A 21 -9.39 -16.87 4.30
CA ALA A 21 -9.16 -15.45 4.53
C ALA A 21 -8.55 -14.90 3.24
N ALA A 22 -9.39 -14.47 2.30
CA ALA A 22 -8.95 -13.66 1.18
C ALA A 22 -8.32 -12.40 1.77
N SER A 23 -6.99 -12.39 1.78
CA SER A 23 -6.19 -11.43 2.52
C SER A 23 -6.27 -10.07 1.82
N ALA A 24 -6.29 -8.97 2.57
CA ALA A 24 -6.15 -7.64 1.98
C ALA A 24 -4.85 -7.50 1.15
N GLN A 25 -3.85 -8.36 1.43
CA GLN A 25 -2.61 -8.56 0.67
C GLN A 25 -2.80 -9.16 -0.74
N ASP A 26 -3.96 -9.70 -1.09
CA ASP A 26 -4.24 -10.05 -2.50
C ASP A 26 -4.88 -8.88 -3.25
N THR A 27 -5.46 -7.91 -2.54
CA THR A 27 -6.25 -6.85 -3.19
C THR A 27 -5.40 -5.66 -3.64
N CYS A 28 -4.39 -5.27 -2.85
CA CYS A 28 -3.51 -4.17 -3.23
C CYS A 28 -2.58 -4.59 -4.38
N GLU A 29 -1.95 -5.75 -4.27
CA GLU A 29 -0.97 -6.28 -5.21
C GLU A 29 -1.57 -6.48 -6.61
N ARG A 30 -2.88 -6.77 -6.69
CA ARG A 30 -3.63 -6.83 -7.96
C ARG A 30 -3.70 -5.50 -8.71
N LEU A 31 -3.52 -4.36 -8.04
CA LEU A 31 -3.50 -3.05 -8.69
C LEU A 31 -2.31 -2.90 -9.64
N SER A 32 -1.23 -3.68 -9.46
CA SER A 32 -0.13 -3.75 -10.43
C SER A 32 -0.61 -4.08 -11.85
N GLY A 33 -1.71 -4.83 -11.98
CA GLY A 33 -2.31 -5.19 -13.26
C GLY A 33 -3.31 -4.16 -13.82
N ALA A 34 -3.70 -3.14 -13.05
CA ALA A 34 -4.72 -2.17 -13.44
C ALA A 34 -4.31 -1.42 -14.73
N LYS A 35 -5.30 -1.15 -15.58
CA LYS A 35 -5.09 -0.49 -16.87
C LYS A 35 -5.63 0.91 -16.79
N VAL A 36 -4.72 1.87 -16.77
CA VAL A 36 -5.01 3.31 -16.83
C VAL A 36 -4.32 3.85 -18.09
N PRO A 37 -5.02 4.61 -18.95
CA PRO A 37 -4.42 5.15 -20.16
C PRO A 37 -3.13 5.93 -19.85
N ASN A 38 -2.09 5.68 -20.65
CA ASN A 38 -0.80 6.37 -20.56
C ASN A 38 -0.08 6.23 -19.20
N THR A 39 -0.42 5.23 -18.39
CA THR A 39 0.14 5.05 -17.05
C THR A 39 0.64 3.63 -16.86
N THR A 40 1.81 3.49 -16.25
CA THR A 40 2.38 2.22 -15.80
C THR A 40 2.46 2.20 -14.29
N ILE A 41 1.87 1.20 -13.65
CA ILE A 41 2.00 0.97 -12.21
C ILE A 41 3.26 0.14 -11.99
N THR A 42 4.25 0.72 -11.32
CA THR A 42 5.56 0.10 -11.08
C THR A 42 5.63 -0.63 -9.74
N LEU A 43 4.78 -0.24 -8.78
CA LEU A 43 4.62 -0.91 -7.50
C LEU A 43 3.16 -0.85 -7.07
N ALA A 44 2.64 -1.97 -6.55
CA ALA A 44 1.44 -1.98 -5.73
C ALA A 44 1.70 -2.96 -4.59
N GLN A 45 1.80 -2.46 -3.36
CA GLN A 45 2.22 -3.26 -2.22
C GLN A 45 1.48 -2.84 -0.95
N THR A 46 1.02 -3.84 -0.20
CA THR A 46 0.51 -3.64 1.15
C THR A 46 1.67 -3.33 2.10
N ILE A 47 1.61 -2.18 2.76
CA ILE A 47 2.51 -1.78 3.83
C ILE A 47 1.83 -2.07 5.17
N ALA A 48 2.45 -2.90 5.99
CA ALA A 48 1.95 -3.22 7.32
C ALA A 48 2.02 -2.00 8.25
N ALA A 49 1.12 -1.95 9.23
CA ALA A 49 1.04 -0.83 10.18
C ALA A 49 2.40 -0.57 10.85
N GLY A 50 2.82 0.69 10.85
CA GLY A 50 4.09 1.14 11.44
C GLY A 50 5.38 0.63 10.78
N THR A 51 5.30 -0.03 9.61
CA THR A 51 6.49 -0.58 8.92
C THR A 51 7.02 0.27 7.77
N PHE A 52 6.31 1.35 7.41
CA PHE A 52 6.78 2.25 6.36
C PHE A 52 8.05 2.97 6.80
N ASN A 53 9.09 2.91 5.95
CA ASN A 53 10.31 3.69 6.11
C ASN A 53 10.40 4.64 4.91
N GLY A 54 10.19 5.93 5.16
CA GLY A 54 10.20 6.98 4.14
C GLY A 54 11.35 7.96 4.31
N PRO A 55 11.52 8.89 3.35
CA PRO A 55 12.51 9.96 3.45
C PRO A 55 12.17 10.95 4.59
N PRO A 56 13.13 11.76 5.05
CA PRO A 56 12.83 12.91 5.92
C PRO A 56 11.90 13.91 5.21
N ALA A 57 11.34 14.86 5.96
CA ALA A 57 10.49 15.90 5.41
C ALA A 57 11.24 16.71 4.33
N PRO A 58 10.61 16.97 3.16
CA PRO A 58 11.26 17.73 2.11
C PRO A 58 11.58 19.16 2.59
N PHE A 59 12.61 19.77 1.98
CA PHE A 59 13.14 21.12 2.25
C PHE A 59 13.78 21.33 3.63
N SER A 60 13.16 20.85 4.69
CA SER A 60 13.65 21.02 6.08
C SER A 60 14.61 19.92 6.51
N GLY A 61 14.52 18.72 5.92
CA GLY A 61 15.32 17.56 6.33
C GLY A 61 14.94 16.99 7.70
N VAL A 62 13.83 17.45 8.29
CA VAL A 62 13.36 16.98 9.61
C VAL A 62 13.04 15.48 9.54
N ASP A 63 13.55 14.73 10.52
CA ASP A 63 13.20 13.31 10.68
C ASP A 63 11.73 13.16 11.10
N VAL A 64 10.98 12.44 10.27
CA VAL A 64 9.55 12.14 10.47
C VAL A 64 9.28 10.65 10.66
N THR A 65 10.30 9.86 11.02
CA THR A 65 10.18 8.41 11.25
C THR A 65 9.08 8.06 12.26
N GLN A 66 8.87 8.88 13.29
CA GLN A 66 7.79 8.65 14.27
C GLN A 66 6.39 8.78 13.66
N LEU A 67 6.21 9.69 12.68
CA LEU A 67 4.97 9.76 11.92
C LEU A 67 4.76 8.47 11.14
N TYR A 68 5.78 8.00 10.41
CA TYR A 68 5.67 6.78 9.61
C TYR A 68 5.38 5.52 10.46
N LYS A 69 6.01 5.40 11.63
CA LYS A 69 5.74 4.32 12.59
C LYS A 69 4.32 4.35 13.16
N SER A 70 3.64 5.49 13.10
CA SER A 70 2.27 5.64 13.58
C SER A 70 1.20 5.40 12.51
N LEU A 71 1.59 5.02 11.29
CA LEU A 71 0.65 4.78 10.20
C LEU A 71 -0.12 3.48 10.40
N PRO A 72 -1.43 3.45 10.10
CA PRO A 72 -2.17 2.20 9.92
C PRO A 72 -1.62 1.45 8.70
N ALA A 73 -2.04 0.19 8.51
CA ALA A 73 -1.72 -0.53 7.28
C ALA A 73 -2.37 0.18 6.07
N PHE A 74 -1.66 0.22 4.95
CA PHE A 74 -2.13 0.88 3.72
C PHE A 74 -1.56 0.21 2.47
N CYS A 75 -2.25 0.36 1.35
CA CYS A 75 -1.77 -0.02 0.03
C CYS A 75 -1.00 1.15 -0.57
N ARG A 76 0.28 0.94 -0.88
CA ARG A 76 1.14 1.90 -1.59
C ARG A 76 1.19 1.54 -3.06
N VAL A 77 0.72 2.44 -3.90
CA VAL A 77 0.81 2.34 -5.36
C VAL A 77 1.78 3.40 -5.86
N VAL A 78 2.76 3.00 -6.66
CA VAL A 78 3.69 3.89 -7.35
C VAL A 78 3.46 3.70 -8.84
N ALA A 79 3.37 4.81 -9.56
CA ALA A 79 3.11 4.80 -10.99
C ALA A 79 3.83 5.93 -11.71
N GLU A 80 3.95 5.75 -13.02
CA GLU A 80 4.53 6.70 -13.96
C GLU A 80 3.52 6.95 -15.07
N ALA A 81 3.22 8.22 -15.35
CA ALA A 81 2.27 8.64 -16.38
C ALA A 81 2.98 9.43 -17.48
N LYS A 82 2.68 9.10 -18.74
CA LYS A 82 3.26 9.68 -19.96
C LYS A 82 2.16 10.06 -20.97
N PRO A 83 1.34 11.10 -20.68
CA PRO A 83 0.26 11.52 -21.58
C PRO A 83 0.75 12.06 -22.94
N THR A 84 1.99 12.54 -23.00
CA THR A 84 2.71 12.92 -24.23
C THR A 84 4.07 12.22 -24.29
N SER A 85 4.72 12.24 -25.46
CA SER A 85 6.04 11.60 -25.66
C SER A 85 7.17 12.19 -24.84
N ASP A 86 7.01 13.44 -24.39
CA ASP A 86 7.97 14.21 -23.60
C ASP A 86 7.54 14.39 -22.12
N SER A 87 6.45 13.73 -21.70
CA SER A 87 6.03 13.71 -20.30
C SER A 87 6.73 12.60 -19.52
N ASP A 88 7.12 12.89 -18.28
CA ASP A 88 7.55 11.92 -17.25
C ASP A 88 6.97 12.34 -15.89
N ILE A 89 5.77 11.87 -15.55
CA ILE A 89 5.10 12.22 -14.30
C ILE A 89 5.17 11.02 -13.36
N LYS A 90 5.89 11.15 -12.25
CA LYS A 90 5.88 10.15 -11.19
C LYS A 90 4.75 10.49 -10.21
N LEU A 91 4.02 9.47 -9.78
CA LEU A 91 2.95 9.64 -8.82
C LEU A 91 2.87 8.48 -7.83
N GLU A 92 2.34 8.78 -6.65
CA GLU A 92 1.96 7.79 -5.66
C GLU A 92 0.48 7.92 -5.30
N VAL A 93 -0.12 6.78 -4.99
CA VAL A 93 -1.47 6.68 -4.41
C VAL A 93 -1.39 5.79 -3.17
N TRP A 94 -1.81 6.32 -2.03
CA TRP A 94 -1.83 5.61 -0.75
C TRP A 94 -3.27 5.40 -0.32
N LEU A 95 -3.68 4.14 -0.21
CA LEU A 95 -5.05 3.75 0.13
C LEU A 95 -5.06 3.11 1.51
N PRO A 96 -5.86 3.59 2.49
CA PRO A 96 -6.01 2.92 3.77
C PRO A 96 -6.44 1.47 3.56
N ALA A 97 -5.76 0.49 4.17
CA ALA A 97 -6.15 -0.91 4.05
C ALA A 97 -7.51 -1.19 4.73
N SER A 98 -7.88 -0.32 5.67
CA SER A 98 -9.19 -0.27 6.30
C SER A 98 -9.47 1.16 6.76
N GLY A 99 -10.73 1.45 7.13
CA GLY A 99 -11.08 2.75 7.70
C GLY A 99 -10.98 3.92 6.71
N TRP A 100 -11.15 3.68 5.40
CA TRP A 100 -11.27 4.75 4.43
C TRP A 100 -12.49 5.62 4.76
N ASN A 101 -12.28 6.92 4.86
CA ASN A 101 -13.30 7.90 5.24
C ASN A 101 -14.19 8.36 4.05
N GLY A 102 -14.05 7.72 2.88
CA GLY A 102 -14.80 8.02 1.67
C GLY A 102 -14.29 9.23 0.88
N LYS A 103 -13.15 9.81 1.23
CA LYS A 103 -12.58 10.99 0.58
C LYS A 103 -11.24 10.71 -0.09
N LEU A 104 -11.02 11.37 -1.22
CA LEU A 104 -9.73 11.46 -1.90
C LEU A 104 -9.08 12.81 -1.53
N GLN A 105 -7.80 12.81 -1.22
CA GLN A 105 -7.00 14.01 -1.02
C GLN A 105 -5.83 14.04 -2.01
N GLY A 106 -5.85 15.02 -2.90
CA GLY A 106 -4.73 15.35 -3.77
C GLY A 106 -3.77 16.30 -3.06
N ILE A 107 -2.51 15.91 -2.97
CA ILE A 107 -1.43 16.71 -2.40
C ILE A 107 -0.73 17.44 -3.54
N GLY A 108 -0.67 18.77 -3.42
CA GLY A 108 0.04 19.62 -4.36
C GLY A 108 1.52 19.74 -4.03
N ASN A 109 2.23 20.47 -4.88
CA ASN A 109 3.62 20.87 -4.67
C ASN A 109 3.73 22.38 -4.36
N GLY A 110 4.93 22.83 -4.04
CA GLY A 110 5.27 24.25 -3.89
C GLY A 110 6.58 24.59 -4.62
N GLY A 111 6.87 25.89 -4.76
CA GLY A 111 8.10 26.36 -5.42
C GLY A 111 8.19 25.88 -6.87
N PHE A 112 9.36 25.31 -7.24
CA PHE A 112 9.58 24.67 -8.54
C PHE A 112 9.18 23.20 -8.58
N ALA A 113 8.49 22.68 -7.55
CA ALA A 113 8.05 21.27 -7.46
C ALA A 113 9.21 20.27 -7.66
N GLY A 114 8.95 19.12 -8.31
CA GLY A 114 9.98 18.14 -8.64
C GLY A 114 10.14 17.00 -7.62
N LEU A 115 9.19 16.83 -6.70
CA LEU A 115 9.24 15.79 -5.68
C LEU A 115 7.83 15.31 -5.28
N ILE A 116 7.77 14.15 -4.65
CA ILE A 116 6.57 13.61 -4.01
C ILE A 116 6.74 13.73 -2.49
N ASP A 117 5.88 14.49 -1.82
CA ASP A 117 5.92 14.66 -0.37
C ASP A 117 5.30 13.46 0.36
N ALA A 118 6.14 12.48 0.68
CA ALA A 118 5.76 11.28 1.44
C ALA A 118 5.25 11.59 2.86
N MET A 119 5.67 12.70 3.46
CA MET A 119 5.19 13.12 4.78
C MET A 119 3.72 13.54 4.69
N GLN A 120 3.33 14.31 3.66
CA GLN A 120 1.93 14.70 3.45
C GLN A 120 1.05 13.50 3.09
N LEU A 121 1.54 12.57 2.27
CA LEU A 121 0.85 11.30 1.99
C LEU A 121 0.60 10.50 3.28
N ALA A 122 1.60 10.44 4.16
CA ALA A 122 1.50 9.81 5.47
C ALA A 122 0.44 10.47 6.37
N ILE A 123 0.41 11.81 6.45
CA ILE A 123 -0.61 12.54 7.22
C ILE A 123 -2.02 12.26 6.70
N SER A 124 -2.20 12.27 5.38
CA SER A 124 -3.49 12.02 4.73
C SER A 124 -3.98 10.59 4.95
N VAL A 125 -3.14 9.57 4.71
CA VAL A 125 -3.56 8.17 4.88
C VAL A 125 -3.85 7.84 6.35
N LYS A 126 -3.08 8.42 7.28
CA LYS A 126 -3.32 8.30 8.73
C LYS A 126 -4.68 8.85 9.13
N SER A 127 -5.15 9.89 8.44
CA SER A 127 -6.46 10.51 8.64
C SER A 127 -7.59 9.81 7.88
N GLY A 128 -7.31 8.64 7.29
CA GLY A 128 -8.29 7.80 6.60
C GLY A 128 -8.61 8.25 5.17
N TYR A 129 -7.86 9.17 4.57
CA TYR A 129 -8.04 9.55 3.16
C TYR A 129 -7.38 8.53 2.24
N ALA A 130 -7.96 8.32 1.07
CA ALA A 130 -7.18 7.91 -0.09
C ALA A 130 -6.34 9.14 -0.51
N ALA A 131 -5.02 9.01 -0.56
CA ALA A 131 -4.12 10.14 -0.80
C ALA A 131 -3.36 9.96 -2.11
N THR A 132 -3.14 11.03 -2.85
CA THR A 132 -2.35 11.01 -4.08
C THR A 132 -1.46 12.24 -4.19
N ALA A 133 -0.28 12.06 -4.77
CA ALA A 133 0.68 13.12 -5.04
C ALA A 133 1.44 12.81 -6.34
N THR A 134 1.99 13.85 -6.97
CA THR A 134 2.84 13.73 -8.17
C THR A 134 4.11 14.56 -7.99
N ASP A 135 5.15 14.30 -8.78
CA ASP A 135 6.35 15.15 -8.85
C ASP A 135 6.16 16.43 -9.69
N ALA A 136 4.95 16.65 -10.21
CA ALA A 136 4.58 17.70 -11.15
C ALA A 136 5.21 17.57 -12.55
N GLY A 137 5.73 16.39 -12.91
CA GLY A 137 6.22 16.10 -14.27
C GLY A 137 7.72 16.30 -14.47
N HIS A 138 8.48 16.46 -13.38
CA HIS A 138 9.94 16.52 -13.42
C HIS A 138 10.53 16.12 -12.06
N THR A 139 11.84 15.97 -11.99
CA THR A 139 12.57 15.77 -10.72
C THR A 139 13.50 16.96 -10.48
N GLY A 140 13.48 17.48 -9.26
CA GLY A 140 14.25 18.66 -8.82
C GLY A 140 15.43 18.34 -7.91
#